data_AF-A0A4Q6AWH8-F1
#
_entry.id   AF-A0A4Q6AWH8-F1
#
_cell.length_a   1.000
_cell.length_b   1.000
_cell.length_c   1.000
_cell.angle_alpha   90.00
_cell.angle_beta   90.00
_cell.angle_gamma   90.00
#
_symmetry.space_group_name_H-M   'P 1'
#
loop_
_entity.id
_entity.type
_entity.pdbx_description
1 polymer ?
#
loop_
_entity_poly.entity_id
_entity_poly.type
_entity_poly.pdbx_seq_one_letter_code
_entity_poly.pdbx_strand_id
1 'polypeptide(L)'
;MGLKIFLILAFAIITQKLEAAPSLIFPFAVNWEILRSGFNNTLDVALEADTYGEEWTLEIRPDEGIFLRTPRATTAVIGIKSSDDPEDLAPFDLLVIKEEELARLLGITEEAAGALGKEVFLEFRSDGPEEQTFTFKANPKYFVSASLKLTL
;
A
#
# COMPACT_ATOMS: atom_id res chain seq x y z
N MET A 1 5.04 -5.70 41.33
CA MET A 1 3.80 -6.45 41.04
C MET A 1 2.70 -5.44 40.82
N GLY A 2 2.41 -4.90 39.63
CA GLY A 2 2.48 -5.51 38.31
C GLY A 2 1.15 -6.15 38.01
N LEU A 3 0.14 -5.40 37.55
CA LEU A 3 -1.00 -5.97 36.86
C LEU A 3 -1.84 -4.95 36.06
N LYS A 4 -1.67 -5.06 34.73
CA LYS A 4 -2.68 -5.07 33.66
C LYS A 4 -3.43 -3.78 33.29
N ILE A 5 -2.82 -3.12 32.29
CA ILE A 5 -3.41 -2.64 31.03
C ILE A 5 -4.87 -3.09 30.82
N PHE A 6 -5.76 -2.12 30.74
CA PHE A 6 -7.03 -2.19 30.01
C PHE A 6 -7.21 -0.85 29.30
N LEU A 7 -6.78 -0.78 28.04
CA LEU A 7 -7.25 0.25 27.12
C LEU A 7 -7.22 -0.32 25.71
N ILE A 8 -8.31 -0.98 25.31
CA ILE A 8 -8.69 -1.15 23.91
C ILE A 8 -10.17 -0.74 23.84
N LEU A 9 -10.40 0.56 23.68
CA LEU A 9 -11.56 1.15 23.00
C LEU A 9 -10.94 1.78 21.73
N ALA A 10 -11.44 1.55 20.52
CA ALA A 10 -12.82 1.74 20.13
C ALA A 10 -13.26 0.72 19.07
N PHE A 11 -14.40 0.09 19.30
CA PHE A 11 -15.22 -0.51 18.25
C PHE A 11 -16.48 0.34 18.17
N ALA A 12 -16.50 1.31 17.27
CA ALA A 12 -17.71 2.07 16.94
C ALA A 12 -18.26 1.51 15.63
N ILE A 13 -19.23 0.60 15.74
CA ILE A 13 -20.09 0.22 14.62
C ILE A 13 -20.99 1.43 14.35
N ILE A 14 -20.68 2.22 13.32
CA ILE A 14 -21.64 3.18 12.78
C ILE A 14 -22.55 2.40 11.81
N THR A 15 -23.55 1.72 12.35
CA THR A 15 -24.75 1.39 11.57
C THR A 15 -25.68 2.60 11.61
N GLN A 16 -25.34 3.62 10.84
CA GLN A 16 -26.32 4.59 10.39
C GLN A 16 -26.74 4.24 8.97
N LYS A 17 -28.06 4.29 8.77
CA LYS A 17 -28.77 4.02 7.52
C LYS A 17 -28.30 5.02 6.45
N LEU A 18 -27.24 4.68 5.72
CA LEU A 18 -26.80 5.46 4.56
C LEU A 18 -27.79 5.20 3.42
N GLU A 19 -28.48 6.26 2.98
CA GLU A 19 -28.79 6.40 1.55
C GLU A 19 -27.53 6.04 0.78
N ALA A 20 -27.63 5.19 -0.25
CA ALA A 20 -26.49 4.68 -1.01
C ALA A 20 -25.57 5.82 -1.44
N ALA A 21 -24.54 6.10 -0.64
CA ALA A 21 -23.58 7.13 -0.97
C ALA A 21 -22.91 6.72 -2.29
N PRO A 22 -22.64 7.67 -3.19
CA PRO A 22 -21.99 7.34 -4.44
C PRO A 22 -20.61 6.75 -4.14
N SER A 23 -20.24 5.69 -4.86
CA SER A 23 -18.86 5.20 -4.84
C SER A 23 -17.92 6.32 -5.26
N LEU A 24 -16.85 6.53 -4.51
CA LEU A 24 -15.82 7.52 -4.83
C LEU A 24 -14.67 6.83 -5.57
N ILE A 25 -14.19 7.45 -6.64
CA ILE A 25 -13.13 6.91 -7.49
C ILE A 25 -12.05 7.99 -7.65
N PHE A 26 -10.84 7.67 -7.20
CA PHE A 26 -9.69 8.59 -7.23
C PHE A 26 -8.57 7.97 -8.07
N PRO A 27 -8.42 8.37 -9.34
CA PRO A 27 -7.24 8.01 -10.13
C PRO A 27 -6.04 8.83 -9.65
N PHE A 28 -4.86 8.21 -9.62
CA PHE A 28 -3.61 8.90 -9.27
C PHE A 28 -2.43 8.30 -10.01
N ALA A 29 -1.43 9.14 -10.30
CA ALA A 29 -0.22 8.70 -10.96
C ALA A 29 0.74 8.06 -9.96
N VAL A 30 1.34 6.95 -10.37
CA VAL A 30 2.38 6.24 -9.63
C VAL A 30 3.58 6.04 -10.54
N ASN A 31 4.71 6.62 -10.14
CA ASN A 31 6.00 6.29 -10.74
C ASN A 31 6.74 5.37 -9.80
N TRP A 32 7.30 4.29 -10.34
CA TRP A 32 8.05 3.35 -9.52
C TRP A 32 9.17 2.63 -10.26
N GLU A 33 10.19 2.23 -9.51
CA GLU A 33 11.38 1.54 -10.03
C GLU A 33 11.57 0.20 -9.33
N ILE A 34 11.84 -0.87 -10.08
CA ILE A 34 12.31 -2.15 -9.56
C ILE A 34 13.82 -2.19 -9.64
N LEU A 35 14.48 -2.38 -8.50
CA LEU A 35 15.90 -2.75 -8.46
C LEU A 35 16.06 -4.22 -8.11
N ARG A 36 16.59 -5.03 -9.03
CA ARG A 36 16.95 -6.43 -8.77
C ARG A 36 18.44 -6.51 -8.44
N SER A 37 18.77 -6.99 -7.24
CA SER A 37 20.16 -7.21 -6.81
C SER A 37 20.42 -8.69 -6.53
N GLY A 38 21.24 -9.34 -7.36
CA GLY A 38 21.62 -10.74 -7.18
C GLY A 38 22.92 -10.95 -6.39
N PHE A 39 22.94 -11.95 -5.50
CA PHE A 39 24.18 -12.51 -4.96
C PHE A 39 24.65 -13.64 -5.88
N ASN A 40 25.50 -13.34 -6.85
CA ASN A 40 26.28 -14.40 -7.50
C ASN A 40 27.52 -14.65 -6.63
N ASN A 41 27.84 -15.92 -6.35
CA ASN A 41 28.93 -16.36 -5.45
C ASN A 41 30.36 -15.91 -5.88
N THR A 42 30.46 -15.04 -6.90
CA THR A 42 31.67 -14.40 -7.41
C THR A 42 31.30 -12.98 -7.87
N LEU A 43 31.21 -12.04 -6.93
CA LEU A 43 31.49 -10.60 -7.12
C LEU A 43 30.97 -9.88 -8.38
N ASP A 44 29.78 -10.20 -8.89
CA ASP A 44 29.08 -9.36 -9.87
C ASP A 44 27.64 -9.14 -9.41
N VAL A 45 27.38 -7.96 -8.85
CA VAL A 45 26.04 -7.47 -8.56
C VAL A 45 25.49 -6.93 -9.87
N ALA A 46 24.76 -7.76 -10.62
CA ALA A 46 23.93 -7.27 -11.71
C ALA A 46 22.77 -6.47 -11.08
N LEU A 47 22.82 -5.14 -11.25
CA LEU A 47 21.74 -4.22 -10.94
C LEU A 47 20.91 -4.05 -12.22
N GLU A 48 19.75 -4.70 -12.26
CA GLU A 48 18.73 -4.36 -13.25
C GLU A 48 17.76 -3.37 -12.61
N ALA A 49 17.58 -2.23 -13.28
CA ALA A 49 16.63 -1.20 -12.91
C ALA A 49 15.56 -1.10 -14.00
N ASP A 50 14.31 -1.37 -13.64
CA ASP A 50 13.15 -1.19 -14.51
C ASP A 50 12.28 -0.06 -13.95
N THR A 51 12.06 1.02 -14.70
CA THR A 51 11.18 2.13 -14.31
C THR A 51 9.81 2.01 -14.98
N TYR A 52 8.75 2.25 -14.21
CA TYR A 52 7.36 2.19 -14.62
C TYR A 52 6.64 3.49 -14.24
N GLY A 53 5.79 3.98 -15.15
CA GLY A 53 4.86 5.09 -14.89
C GLY A 53 3.44 4.63 -15.22
N GLU A 54 2.57 4.63 -14.22
CA GLU A 54 1.24 4.04 -14.31
C GLU A 54 0.19 4.89 -13.61
N GLU A 55 -1.07 4.70 -13.99
CA GLU A 55 -2.22 5.24 -13.29
C GLU A 55 -2.85 4.14 -12.43
N TRP A 56 -2.98 4.41 -11.14
CA TRP A 56 -3.69 3.56 -10.18
C TRP A 56 -5.03 4.20 -9.82
N THR A 57 -5.93 3.41 -9.27
CA THR A 57 -7.26 3.90 -8.88
C THR A 57 -7.60 3.41 -7.48
N LEU A 58 -7.95 4.35 -6.60
CA LEU A 58 -8.55 4.06 -5.30
C LEU A 58 -10.06 4.16 -5.42
N GLU A 59 -10.75 3.08 -5.09
CA GLU A 59 -12.22 3.00 -5.12
C GLU A 59 -12.75 2.84 -3.69
N ILE A 60 -13.58 3.79 -3.26
CA ILE A 60 -14.29 3.74 -1.98
C ILE A 60 -15.73 3.37 -2.27
N ARG A 61 -16.15 2.19 -1.84
CA ARG A 61 -17.49 1.66 -2.05
C ARG A 61 -18.16 1.53 -0.68
N PRO A 62 -19.21 2.31 -0.38
CA PRO A 62 -19.80 2.37 0.97
C PRO A 62 -20.19 1.03 1.58
N ASP A 63 -20.59 0.06 0.75
CA ASP A 63 -21.04 -1.27 1.19
C ASP A 63 -19.98 -2.38 0.99
N GLU A 64 -18.89 -2.11 0.27
CA GLU A 64 -17.88 -3.12 -0.09
C GLU A 64 -16.50 -2.84 0.50
N GLY A 65 -16.22 -1.61 0.95
CA GLY A 65 -14.94 -1.19 1.51
C GLY A 65 -14.08 -0.38 0.53
N ILE A 66 -12.77 -0.43 0.72
CA ILE A 66 -11.78 0.34 -0.04
C ILE A 66 -10.94 -0.60 -0.88
N PHE A 67 -10.81 -0.31 -2.16
CA PHE A 67 -10.06 -1.12 -3.12
C PHE A 67 -8.99 -0.30 -3.81
N LEU A 68 -7.78 -0.86 -3.88
CA LEU A 68 -6.71 -0.33 -4.70
C LEU A 68 -6.60 -1.16 -5.98
N ARG A 69 -6.69 -0.48 -7.11
CA ARG A 69 -6.62 -1.09 -8.45
C ARG A 69 -5.42 -0.56 -9.21
N THR A 70 -4.69 -1.48 -9.82
CA THR A 70 -3.55 -1.20 -10.70
C THR A 70 -3.78 -1.89 -12.05
N PRO A 71 -2.94 -1.65 -13.08
CA PRO A 71 -3.01 -2.39 -14.34
C PRO A 71 -2.84 -3.91 -14.17
N ARG A 72 -2.22 -4.35 -13.07
CA ARG A 72 -1.87 -5.76 -12.83
C ARG A 72 -2.89 -6.49 -11.97
N ALA A 73 -3.43 -5.85 -10.95
CA ALA A 73 -4.29 -6.50 -9.98
C ALA A 73 -5.21 -5.52 -9.23
N THR A 74 -6.11 -6.07 -8.42
CA THR A 74 -6.99 -5.32 -7.53
C THR A 74 -6.97 -5.99 -6.17
N THR A 75 -6.88 -5.19 -5.11
CA THR A 75 -6.84 -5.69 -3.73
C THR A 75 -7.61 -4.79 -2.78
N ALA A 76 -8.11 -5.38 -1.70
CA ALA A 76 -8.74 -4.64 -0.63
C ALA A 76 -7.67 -4.00 0.26
N VAL A 77 -7.92 -2.78 0.71
CA VAL A 77 -7.02 -2.02 1.59
C VAL A 77 -7.80 -1.45 2.77
N ILE A 78 -7.08 -1.08 3.83
CA ILE A 78 -7.66 -0.39 4.99
C ILE A 78 -7.19 1.06 4.97
N GLY A 79 -8.11 2.01 4.89
CA GLY A 79 -7.80 3.42 5.04
C GLY A 79 -7.73 3.82 6.52
N ILE A 80 -6.65 4.48 6.93
CA ILE A 80 -6.52 5.09 8.25
C ILE A 80 -6.52 6.61 8.05
N LYS A 81 -7.40 7.28 8.79
CA LYS A 81 -7.43 8.73 8.93
C LYS A 81 -6.91 9.11 10.32
N SER A 82 -5.97 10.03 10.37
CA SER A 82 -5.33 10.50 11.60
C SER A 82 -6.09 11.67 12.24
N SER A 83 -6.93 12.35 11.46
CA SER A 83 -7.69 13.52 11.90
C SER A 83 -9.17 13.43 11.53
N ASP A 84 -10.03 13.78 12.48
CA ASP A 84 -11.46 14.03 12.23
C ASP A 84 -11.72 15.51 11.87
N ASP A 85 -10.67 16.25 11.48
CA ASP A 85 -10.77 17.65 11.09
C ASP A 85 -11.70 17.79 9.86
N PRO A 86 -12.80 18.53 9.96
CA PRO A 86 -13.69 18.77 8.83
C PRO A 86 -13.05 19.55 7.68
N GLU A 87 -11.91 20.23 7.90
CA GLU A 87 -11.13 20.89 6.85
C GLU A 87 -10.25 19.92 6.05
N ASP A 88 -10.02 18.71 6.56
CA ASP A 88 -9.27 17.67 5.86
C ASP A 88 -10.14 16.94 4.82
N LEU A 89 -9.95 17.36 3.57
CA LEU A 89 -10.67 16.85 2.40
C LEU A 89 -10.18 15.46 1.94
N ALA A 90 -9.03 14.97 2.43
CA ALA A 90 -8.57 13.64 2.10
C ALA A 90 -9.44 12.58 2.82
N PRO A 91 -9.90 11.52 2.12
CA PRO A 91 -10.66 10.47 2.77
C PRO A 91 -9.79 9.66 3.76
N PHE A 92 -8.47 9.58 3.54
CA PHE A 92 -7.50 8.84 4.34
C PHE A 92 -6.10 9.47 4.25
N ASP A 93 -5.28 9.29 5.28
CA ASP A 93 -3.86 9.67 5.28
C ASP A 93 -2.96 8.49 4.88
N LEU A 94 -3.38 7.28 5.24
CA LEU A 94 -2.61 6.04 5.07
C LEU A 94 -3.51 4.95 4.52
N LEU A 95 -2.99 4.17 3.57
CA LEU A 95 -3.59 2.88 3.19
C LEU A 95 -2.72 1.74 3.72
N VAL A 96 -3.33 0.82 4.45
CA VAL A 96 -2.71 -0.42 4.88
C VAL A 96 -2.98 -1.50 3.84
N ILE A 97 -1.91 -2.09 3.33
CA ILE A 97 -1.91 -3.17 2.35
C ILE A 97 -1.00 -4.28 2.85
N LYS A 98 -1.34 -5.54 2.58
CA LYS A 98 -0.40 -6.64 2.87
C LYS A 98 0.78 -6.57 1.92
N GLU A 99 1.98 -6.88 2.41
CA GLU A 99 3.20 -6.89 1.60
C GLU A 99 3.07 -7.77 0.35
N GLU A 100 2.45 -8.95 0.49
CA GLU A 100 2.17 -9.89 -0.61
C GLU A 100 1.24 -9.29 -1.68
N GLU A 101 0.26 -8.50 -1.25
CA GLU A 101 -0.70 -7.84 -2.12
C GLU A 101 -0.04 -6.70 -2.86
N LEU A 102 0.79 -5.90 -2.18
CA LEU A 102 1.58 -4.85 -2.82
C LEU A 102 2.56 -5.42 -3.84
N ALA A 103 3.26 -6.51 -3.51
CA ALA A 103 4.13 -7.22 -4.45
C ALA A 103 3.35 -7.68 -5.70
N ARG A 104 2.14 -8.22 -5.51
CA ARG A 104 1.23 -8.61 -6.61
C ARG A 104 0.79 -7.41 -7.45
N LEU A 105 0.44 -6.29 -6.83
CA LEU A 105 0.09 -5.04 -7.53
C LEU A 105 1.26 -4.51 -8.39
N LEU A 106 2.49 -4.75 -7.96
CA LEU A 106 3.73 -4.40 -8.66
C LEU A 106 4.21 -5.49 -9.64
N GLY A 107 3.54 -6.64 -9.71
CA GLY A 107 3.93 -7.74 -10.60
C GLY A 107 5.19 -8.50 -10.17
N ILE A 108 5.57 -8.41 -8.89
CA ILE A 108 6.67 -9.16 -8.30
C ILE A 108 6.10 -10.54 -7.90
N THR A 109 6.38 -11.56 -8.71
CA THR A 109 5.75 -12.90 -8.62
C THR A 109 6.00 -13.67 -7.31
N GLU A 110 5.07 -14.58 -6.99
CA GLU A 110 4.78 -15.25 -5.70
C GLU A 110 5.94 -15.93 -4.92
N GLU A 111 7.09 -16.23 -5.53
CA GLU A 111 8.24 -16.80 -4.78
C GLU A 111 8.84 -15.80 -3.76
N ALA A 112 8.44 -14.53 -3.90
CA ALA A 112 8.93 -13.36 -3.19
C ALA A 112 8.30 -13.10 -1.80
N ALA A 113 7.03 -13.44 -1.66
CA ALA A 113 6.29 -13.12 -0.45
C ALA A 113 6.62 -14.18 0.59
N GLY A 114 7.66 -13.94 1.40
CA GLY A 114 7.86 -14.71 2.61
C GLY A 114 6.53 -14.78 3.37
N ALA A 115 6.09 -15.98 3.74
CA ALA A 115 4.76 -16.34 4.25
C ALA A 115 4.36 -15.72 5.61
N LEU A 116 4.82 -14.50 5.91
CA LEU A 116 4.46 -13.74 7.09
C LEU A 116 3.78 -12.46 6.60
N GLY A 117 2.46 -12.40 6.80
CA GLY A 117 1.59 -11.28 6.43
C GLY A 117 1.96 -9.99 7.17
N LYS A 118 3.03 -9.34 6.72
CA LYS A 118 3.39 -8.00 7.14
C LYS A 118 2.49 -6.99 6.45
N GLU A 119 2.05 -6.03 7.23
CA GLU A 119 1.33 -4.86 6.75
C GLU A 119 2.34 -3.80 6.29
N VAL A 120 2.04 -3.19 5.16
CA VAL A 120 2.78 -2.08 4.57
C VAL A 120 1.84 -0.88 4.53
N PHE A 121 2.38 0.29 4.83
CA PHE A 121 1.65 1.55 4.88
C PHE A 121 2.01 2.36 3.65
N LEU A 122 1.01 2.70 2.84
CA LEU A 122 1.12 3.63 1.73
C LEU A 122 0.62 4.98 2.21
N GLU A 123 1.52 5.94 2.35
CA GLU A 123 1.17 7.29 2.81
C GLU A 123 0.73 8.18 1.66
N PHE A 124 -0.40 8.87 1.84
CA PHE A 124 -0.95 9.83 0.89
C PHE A 124 -0.87 11.20 1.52
N ARG A 125 0.32 11.79 1.54
CA ARG A 125 0.48 13.13 2.12
C ARG A 125 0.06 14.19 1.10
N SER A 126 -0.74 15.15 1.57
CA SER A 126 -1.23 16.28 0.77
C SER A 126 -0.16 17.35 0.52
N ASP A 127 0.97 17.32 1.24
CA ASP A 127 2.04 18.32 1.17
C ASP A 127 3.15 18.01 0.16
N GLY A 128 3.05 16.89 -0.58
CA GLY A 128 3.89 16.63 -1.75
C GLY A 128 4.23 15.15 -1.93
N PRO A 129 4.82 14.80 -3.07
CA PRO A 129 5.09 13.40 -3.40
C PRO A 129 6.35 12.92 -2.67
N GLU A 130 6.18 12.41 -1.45
CA GLU A 130 7.23 11.70 -0.73
C GLU A 130 7.43 10.32 -1.37
N GLU A 131 8.66 10.04 -1.78
CA GLU A 131 9.03 8.76 -2.38
C GLU A 131 9.12 7.70 -1.29
N GLN A 132 8.29 6.66 -1.39
CA GLN A 132 8.21 5.57 -0.42
C GLN A 132 8.91 4.33 -0.97
N THR A 133 9.96 3.87 -0.29
CA THR A 133 10.74 2.71 -0.74
C THR A 133 10.39 1.46 0.05
N PHE A 134 10.00 0.40 -0.65
CA PHE A 134 9.72 -0.92 -0.10
C PHE A 134 10.75 -1.92 -0.62
N THR A 135 11.17 -2.88 0.20
CA THR A 135 12.09 -3.93 -0.24
C THR A 135 11.48 -5.29 0.03
N PHE A 136 11.26 -6.04 -1.04
CA PHE A 136 10.67 -7.36 -1.08
C PHE A 136 11.76 -8.41 -1.29
N LYS A 137 11.66 -9.54 -0.58
CA LYS A 137 12.60 -10.64 -0.75
C LYS A 137 12.16 -11.55 -1.90
N ALA A 138 12.52 -11.22 -3.13
CA ALA A 138 12.00 -11.93 -4.30
C ALA A 138 12.41 -13.41 -4.47
N ASN A 139 13.60 -13.79 -4.00
CA ASN A 139 14.07 -15.19 -3.93
C ASN A 139 15.23 -15.25 -2.91
N PRO A 140 15.64 -16.43 -2.40
CA PRO A 140 16.92 -16.59 -1.70
C PRO A 140 18.14 -15.88 -2.32
N LYS A 141 18.16 -15.66 -3.64
CA LYS A 141 19.31 -15.10 -4.36
C LYS A 141 19.23 -13.60 -4.65
N TYR A 142 18.06 -12.98 -4.55
CA TYR A 142 17.90 -11.57 -4.88
C TYR A 142 16.77 -10.87 -4.14
N PHE A 143 16.93 -9.55 -4.00
CA PHE A 143 15.93 -8.65 -3.44
C PHE A 143 15.38 -7.74 -4.55
N VAL A 144 14.16 -7.27 -4.35
CA VAL A 144 13.51 -6.26 -5.18
C VAL A 144 13.22 -5.05 -4.32
N SER A 145 13.79 -3.89 -4.65
CA SER A 145 13.36 -2.62 -4.06
C SER A 145 12.41 -1.92 -5.02
N ALA A 146 11.30 -1.41 -4.49
CA ALA A 146 10.32 -0.60 -5.20
C ALA A 146 10.20 0.77 -4.55
N SER A 147 10.52 1.83 -5.27
CA SER A 147 10.33 3.21 -4.81
C SER A 147 9.08 3.77 -5.46
N LEU A 148 8.06 4.15 -4.71
CA LEU A 148 6.78 4.64 -5.21
C LEU A 148 6.66 6.14 -4.97
N LYS A 149 6.27 6.87 -6.01
CA LYS A 149 5.92 8.28 -5.94
C LYS A 149 4.45 8.46 -6.28
N LEU A 150 3.64 8.76 -5.27
CA LEU A 150 2.20 8.95 -5.36
C LEU A 150 1.89 10.44 -5.58
N THR A 151 1.01 10.76 -6.54
CA THR A 151 0.55 12.14 -6.78
C THR A 151 -0.98 12.14 -6.91
N LEU A 152 -1.66 12.68 -5.90
CA LEU A 152 -3.11 12.93 -5.88
C LEU A 152 -3.47 14.22 -6.62
#